data_AF-A0A5R9J7Z2-F1
#
_entry.id   AF-A0A5R9J7Z2-F1
#
_cell.length_a   1.000
_cell.length_b   1.000
_cell.length_c   1.000
_cell.angle_alpha   90.00
_cell.angle_beta   90.00
_cell.angle_gamma   90.00
#
_symmetry.space_group_name_H-M   'P 1'
#
loop_
_entity.id
_entity.type
_entity.pdbx_description
1 polymer ?
#
loop_
_entity_poly.entity_id
_entity_poly.type
_entity_poly.pdbx_seq_one_letter_code
_entity_poly.pdbx_strand_id
1 'polypeptide(L)'
;MTKAAHPHRANSLLSLDGRSTEGRLLRKVREELIAHVGGKPSATQKQIIEQICWLRLHITKMDAKALQAGEFSLAAGKQYLAWSNSLERLSRQLGLQGPKQKPPTAAEMVAALHARARAGVAA
;
A
#
# COMPACT_ATOMS: atom_id res chain seq x y z
N MET A 1 -18.50 -33.62 -35.18
CA MET A 1 -17.10 -33.29 -34.83
C MET A 1 -17.10 -32.08 -33.90
N THR A 2 -17.18 -32.31 -32.59
CA THR A 2 -17.23 -31.28 -31.55
C THR A 2 -15.80 -30.88 -31.17
N LYS A 3 -15.37 -29.68 -31.57
CA LYS A 3 -14.06 -29.14 -31.18
C LYS A 3 -14.17 -28.59 -29.76
N ALA A 4 -13.52 -29.27 -28.82
CA ALA A 4 -13.43 -28.89 -27.42
C ALA A 4 -12.86 -27.48 -27.26
N ALA A 5 -13.54 -26.65 -26.46
CA ALA A 5 -13.02 -25.37 -26.00
C ALA A 5 -11.80 -25.64 -25.10
N HIS A 6 -10.61 -25.19 -25.53
CA HIS A 6 -9.39 -25.22 -24.73
C HIS A 6 -9.42 -24.07 -23.71
N PRO A 7 -9.40 -24.34 -22.39
CA PRO A 7 -9.40 -23.31 -21.36
C PRO A 7 -7.97 -22.81 -21.09
N HIS A 8 -7.40 -22.05 -22.02
CA HIS A 8 -6.14 -21.29 -21.79
C HIS A 8 -6.15 -19.91 -22.47
N ARG A 9 -7.25 -19.15 -22.36
CA ARG A 9 -7.22 -17.68 -22.55
C ARG A 9 -7.01 -16.93 -21.23
N ALA A 10 -6.25 -17.52 -20.32
CA ALA A 10 -5.68 -16.78 -19.20
C ALA A 10 -4.43 -16.06 -19.74
N ASN A 11 -4.43 -14.72 -19.69
CA ASN A 11 -3.35 -13.77 -20.07
C ASN A 11 -3.48 -13.00 -21.40
N SER A 12 -4.65 -12.46 -21.75
CA SER A 12 -4.59 -11.03 -22.06
C SER A 12 -4.63 -10.33 -20.69
N LEU A 13 -3.47 -10.19 -20.06
CA LEU A 13 -3.32 -9.22 -18.97
C LEU A 13 -3.89 -7.93 -19.55
N LEU A 14 -5.08 -7.54 -19.10
CA LEU A 14 -5.79 -6.35 -19.54
C LEU A 14 -4.73 -5.26 -19.61
N SER A 15 -4.31 -4.91 -20.82
CA SER A 15 -3.29 -3.89 -20.97
C SER A 15 -3.97 -2.67 -20.39
N LEU A 16 -3.55 -2.27 -19.19
CA LEU A 16 -3.80 -0.95 -18.67
C LEU A 16 -2.99 -0.04 -19.59
N ASP A 17 -3.55 0.15 -20.79
CA ASP A 17 -3.05 1.03 -21.81
C ASP A 17 -2.98 2.37 -21.10
N GLY A 18 -1.78 2.95 -21.05
CA GLY A 18 -1.44 4.14 -20.25
C GLY A 18 -2.20 5.41 -20.67
N ARG A 19 -3.29 5.24 -21.42
CA ARG A 19 -4.30 6.18 -21.86
C ARG A 19 -5.45 6.34 -20.85
N SER A 20 -5.72 5.37 -19.97
CA SER A 20 -6.65 5.57 -18.86
C SER A 20 -6.03 6.40 -17.73
N THR A 21 -6.85 7.04 -16.89
CA THR A 21 -6.36 7.80 -15.73
C THR A 21 -5.61 6.89 -14.76
N GLU A 22 -6.10 5.67 -14.56
CA GLU A 22 -5.48 4.62 -13.75
C GLU A 22 -4.15 4.16 -14.36
N GLY A 23 -4.12 3.93 -15.68
CA GLY A 23 -2.90 3.55 -16.40
C GLY A 23 -1.83 4.64 -16.34
N ARG A 24 -2.23 5.91 -16.45
CA ARG A 24 -1.34 7.06 -16.25
C ARG A 24 -0.78 7.12 -14.82
N LEU A 25 -1.62 6.92 -13.80
CA LEU A 25 -1.19 6.90 -12.41
C LEU A 25 -0.16 5.78 -12.16
N LEU A 26 -0.47 4.56 -12.61
CA LEU A 26 0.45 3.43 -12.46
C LEU A 26 1.78 3.67 -13.18
N ARG A 27 1.74 4.21 -14.41
CA ARG A 27 2.96 4.56 -15.16
C ARG A 27 3.80 5.58 -14.39
N LYS A 28 3.19 6.68 -13.98
CA LYS A 28 3.86 7.76 -13.24
C LYS A 28 4.52 7.26 -11.95
N VAL A 29 3.77 6.55 -11.10
CA VAL A 29 4.28 6.02 -9.83
C VAL A 29 5.43 5.04 -10.07
N ARG A 30 5.31 4.18 -11.10
CA ARG A 30 6.36 3.23 -11.46
C ARG A 30 7.64 3.94 -11.89
N GLU A 31 7.53 4.94 -12.76
CA GLU A 31 8.67 5.74 -13.23
C GLU A 31 9.36 6.47 -12.06
N GLU A 32 8.60 7.09 -11.17
CA GLU A 32 9.12 7.79 -9.98
C GLU A 32 9.88 6.84 -9.04
N LEU A 33 9.34 5.64 -8.78
CA LEU A 33 9.98 4.67 -7.90
C LEU A 33 11.21 4.00 -8.55
N ILE A 34 11.18 3.77 -9.86
CA ILE A 34 12.36 3.30 -10.61
C ILE A 34 13.46 4.36 -10.55
N ALA A 35 13.12 5.63 -10.73
CA ALA A 35 14.08 6.73 -10.59
C ALA A 35 14.65 6.82 -9.17
N HIS A 36 13.81 6.66 -8.14
CA HIS A 36 14.22 6.67 -6.73
C HIS A 36 15.30 5.62 -6.42
N VAL A 37 15.19 4.41 -6.99
CA VAL A 37 16.18 3.34 -6.78
C VAL A 37 17.37 3.39 -7.75
N GLY A 38 17.56 4.51 -8.48
CA GLY A 38 18.69 4.72 -9.39
C GLY A 38 18.51 4.18 -10.81
N GLY A 39 17.26 3.94 -11.25
CA GLY A 39 16.92 3.60 -12.63
C GLY A 39 17.14 2.13 -13.03
N LYS A 40 17.83 1.33 -12.20
CA LYS A 40 18.15 -0.08 -12.48
C LYS A 40 17.71 -0.98 -11.32
N PRO A 41 16.40 -1.13 -11.08
CA PRO A 41 15.91 -1.97 -9.99
C PRO A 41 16.30 -3.44 -10.19
N SER A 42 16.72 -4.10 -9.11
CA SER A 42 16.83 -5.54 -9.03
C SER A 42 15.46 -6.22 -9.24
N ALA A 43 15.44 -7.52 -9.49
CA ALA A 43 14.19 -8.27 -9.66
C ALA A 43 13.24 -8.09 -8.46
N THR A 44 13.79 -8.14 -7.23
CA THR A 44 13.02 -7.93 -5.99
C THR A 44 12.49 -6.50 -5.88
N GLN A 45 13.30 -5.49 -6.23
CA GLN A 45 12.84 -4.11 -6.24
C GLN A 45 11.71 -3.90 -7.25
N LYS A 46 11.78 -4.52 -8.44
CA LYS A 46 10.68 -4.46 -9.42
C LYS A 46 9.37 -5.01 -8.87
N GLN A 47 9.43 -6.13 -8.13
CA GLN A 47 8.25 -6.70 -7.48
C GLN A 47 7.66 -5.75 -6.43
N ILE A 48 8.50 -5.17 -5.56
CA ILE A 48 8.07 -4.20 -4.55
C ILE A 48 7.44 -2.97 -5.20
N ILE A 49 8.08 -2.42 -6.25
CA ILE A 49 7.58 -1.27 -7.00
C ILE A 49 6.19 -1.55 -7.56
N GLU A 50 5.99 -2.72 -8.19
CA GLU A 50 4.69 -3.08 -8.75
C GLU A 50 3.61 -3.19 -7.68
N GLN A 51 3.91 -3.81 -6.53
CA GLN A 51 2.98 -3.88 -5.40
C GLN A 51 2.61 -2.48 -4.86
N ILE A 52 3.59 -1.59 -4.74
CA ILE A 52 3.36 -0.19 -4.35
C ILE A 52 2.43 0.52 -5.35
N CYS A 53 2.62 0.31 -6.66
CA CYS A 53 1.79 0.91 -7.70
C CYS A 53 0.32 0.50 -7.54
N TRP A 54 0.06 -0.80 -7.35
CA TRP A 54 -1.30 -1.31 -7.15
C TRP A 54 -1.94 -0.81 -5.86
N LEU A 55 -1.21 -0.83 -4.74
CA LEU A 55 -1.70 -0.29 -3.47
C LEU A 55 -2.07 1.19 -3.60
N ARG A 56 -1.23 1.98 -4.29
CA ARG A 56 -1.50 3.40 -4.51
C ARG A 56 -2.75 3.62 -5.35
N LEU A 57 -2.96 2.82 -6.39
CA LEU A 57 -4.17 2.86 -7.20
C LEU A 57 -5.41 2.53 -6.36
N HIS A 58 -5.36 1.46 -5.57
CA HIS A 58 -6.49 1.06 -4.72
C HIS A 58 -6.86 2.12 -3.69
N ILE A 59 -5.86 2.68 -3.00
CA ILE A 59 -6.03 3.80 -2.05
C ILE A 59 -6.67 5.00 -2.76
N THR A 60 -6.13 5.42 -3.91
CA THR A 60 -6.68 6.55 -4.68
C THR A 60 -8.14 6.34 -5.08
N LYS A 61 -8.51 5.11 -5.47
CA LYS A 61 -9.90 4.77 -5.80
C LYS A 61 -10.81 4.79 -4.57
N MET A 62 -10.30 4.43 -3.40
CA MET A 62 -11.04 4.53 -2.15
C MET A 62 -11.22 5.97 -1.72
N ASP A 63 -10.19 6.80 -1.82
CA ASP A 63 -10.26 8.23 -1.53
C ASP A 63 -11.29 8.93 -2.40
N ALA A 64 -11.30 8.63 -3.71
CA ALA A 64 -12.30 9.18 -4.64
C ALA A 64 -13.73 8.79 -4.25
N LYS A 65 -13.94 7.54 -3.82
CA LYS A 65 -15.24 7.06 -3.35
C LYS A 65 -15.66 7.74 -2.03
N ALA A 66 -14.74 7.87 -1.08
CA ALA A 66 -15.02 8.52 0.19
C ALA A 66 -15.33 10.01 0.00
N LEU A 67 -14.61 10.68 -0.90
CA LEU A 67 -14.89 12.07 -1.25
C LEU A 67 -16.31 12.25 -1.84
N GLN A 68 -16.75 11.30 -2.67
CA GLN A 68 -18.11 11.31 -3.25
C GLN A 68 -19.19 10.99 -2.22
N ALA A 69 -18.94 10.04 -1.31
CA ALA A 69 -19.90 9.60 -0.30
C ALA A 69 -19.91 10.47 0.96
N GLY A 70 -18.87 11.28 1.20
CA GLY A 70 -18.66 12.06 2.42
C GLY A 70 -18.05 11.27 3.58
N GLU A 71 -18.00 9.94 3.50
CA GLU A 71 -17.46 9.06 4.54
C GLU A 71 -16.95 7.72 4.00
N PHE A 72 -16.18 7.00 4.84
CA PHE A 72 -15.87 5.59 4.63
C PHE A 72 -16.89 4.71 5.35
N SER A 73 -17.32 3.63 4.71
CA SER A 73 -17.95 2.53 5.47
C SER A 73 -16.93 1.87 6.41
N LEU A 74 -17.40 1.23 7.49
CA LEU A 74 -16.51 0.54 8.44
C LEU A 74 -15.61 -0.51 7.78
N ALA A 75 -16.15 -1.27 6.82
CA ALA A 75 -15.38 -2.26 6.06
C ALA A 75 -14.31 -1.57 5.18
N ALA A 76 -14.69 -0.47 4.51
CA ALA A 76 -13.76 0.32 3.72
C ALA A 76 -12.63 0.91 4.58
N GLY A 77 -12.95 1.47 5.76
CA GLY A 77 -11.94 2.01 6.68
C GLY A 77 -10.90 0.98 7.10
N LYS A 78 -11.32 -0.25 7.45
CA LYS A 78 -10.39 -1.35 7.80
C LYS A 78 -9.47 -1.72 6.63
N GLN A 79 -10.04 -1.81 5.42
CA GLN A 79 -9.28 -2.17 4.23
C GLN A 79 -8.29 -1.07 3.83
N TYR A 80 -8.72 0.18 3.90
CA TYR A 80 -7.88 1.36 3.67
C TYR A 80 -6.68 1.39 4.62
N LEU A 81 -6.92 1.16 5.92
CA LEU A 81 -5.87 1.10 6.93
C LEU A 81 -4.87 -0.03 6.64
N ALA A 82 -5.35 -1.22 6.31
CA ALA A 82 -4.51 -2.36 5.99
C ALA A 82 -3.61 -2.11 4.76
N TRP A 83 -4.16 -1.49 3.72
CA TRP A 83 -3.41 -1.11 2.52
C TRP A 83 -2.42 0.01 2.79
N SER A 84 -2.79 1.02 3.57
CA SER A 84 -1.89 2.12 3.96
C SER A 84 -0.68 1.60 4.75
N ASN A 85 -0.90 0.70 5.72
CA ASN A 85 0.17 0.07 6.48
C ASN A 85 1.08 -0.80 5.60
N SER A 86 0.51 -1.47 4.60
CA SER A 86 1.30 -2.29 3.65
C SER A 86 2.13 -1.42 2.72
N LEU A 87 1.56 -0.31 2.24
CA LEU A 87 2.26 0.69 1.45
C LEU A 87 3.45 1.28 2.21
N GLU A 88 3.26 1.65 3.48
CA GLU A 88 4.32 2.18 4.35
C GLU A 88 5.48 1.18 4.52
N ARG A 89 5.17 -0.10 4.77
CA ARG A 89 6.18 -1.17 4.92
C ARG A 89 6.99 -1.40 3.64
N LEU A 90 6.31 -1.51 2.50
CA LEU A 90 6.97 -1.69 1.21
C LEU A 90 7.82 -0.48 0.82
N SER A 91 7.32 0.72 1.11
CA SER A 91 8.04 1.99 0.90
C SER A 91 9.36 2.01 1.70
N ARG A 92 9.32 1.64 2.98
CA ARG A 92 10.53 1.51 3.80
C ARG A 92 11.50 0.46 3.25
N GLN A 93 10.99 -0.68 2.80
CA GLN A 93 11.80 -1.73 2.19
C GLN A 93 12.48 -1.28 0.90
N LEU A 94 11.87 -0.36 0.15
CA LEU A 94 12.44 0.23 -1.06
C LEU A 94 13.53 1.27 -0.78
N GLY A 95 13.67 1.71 0.48
CA GLY A 95 14.72 2.65 0.90
C GLY A 95 14.20 4.01 1.37
N LEU A 96 12.88 4.20 1.49
CA LEU A 96 12.33 5.42 2.11
C LEU A 96 12.67 5.43 3.60
N GLN A 97 13.55 6.35 3.98
CA GLN A 97 13.91 6.59 5.38
C GLN A 97 13.00 7.69 5.94
N GLY A 98 12.20 7.34 6.95
CA GLY A 98 11.55 8.33 7.79
C GLY A 98 12.54 8.96 8.77
N PRO A 99 12.17 10.06 9.44
CA PRO A 99 12.95 10.55 10.57
C PRO A 99 13.11 9.42 11.60
N LYS A 100 14.34 9.20 12.09
CA LYS A 100 14.59 8.20 13.14
C LYS A 100 13.71 8.52 14.34
N GLN A 101 12.70 7.70 14.61
CA GLN A 101 11.91 7.84 15.82
C GLN A 101 12.83 7.61 17.02
N LYS A 102 12.85 8.56 17.95
CA LYS A 102 13.56 8.38 19.22
C LYS A 102 12.87 7.22 19.96
N PRO A 103 13.58 6.12 20.26
CA PRO A 103 12.97 5.05 21.02
C PRO A 103 12.57 5.59 22.40
N PRO A 104 11.42 5.16 22.95
CA PRO A 104 11.02 5.55 24.29
C PRO A 104 12.11 5.13 25.28
N THR A 105 12.45 6.05 26.17
CA THR A 105 13.39 5.81 27.27
C THR A 105 12.79 4.81 28.26
N ALA A 106 13.66 4.19 29.07
CA ALA A 106 13.20 3.28 30.13
C ALA A 106 12.20 3.96 31.08
N ALA A 107 12.39 5.25 31.38
CA ALA A 107 11.47 6.03 32.20
C ALA A 107 10.08 6.17 31.53
N GLU A 108 10.05 6.46 30.23
CA GLU A 108 8.80 6.56 29.45
C GLU A 108 8.09 5.19 29.35
N MET A 109 8.84 4.10 29.22
CA MET A 109 8.29 2.74 29.20
C MET A 109 7.68 2.35 30.55
N VAL A 110 8.38 2.62 31.65
CA VAL A 110 7.89 2.36 33.01
C VAL A 110 6.64 3.20 33.30
N ALA A 111 6.64 4.48 32.94
CA ALA A 111 5.47 5.36 33.08
C ALA A 111 4.26 4.84 32.28
N ALA A 112 4.47 4.37 31.04
CA ALA A 112 3.42 3.80 30.20
C ALA A 112 2.83 2.49 30.78
N LEU A 113 3.68 1.64 31.37
CA LEU A 113 3.24 0.42 32.05
C LEU A 113 2.40 0.74 33.29
N HIS A 114 2.83 1.68 34.12
CA HIS A 114 2.05 2.13 35.28
C HIS A 114 0.73 2.81 34.90
N ALA A 115 0.70 3.56 33.79
CA ALA A 115 -0.54 4.16 33.29
C ALA A 115 -1.54 3.07 32.82
N ARG A 116 -1.06 2.05 32.11
CA ARG A 116 -1.89 0.90 31.68
C ARG A 116 -2.40 0.09 32.87
N ALA A 117 -1.56 -0.17 33.87
CA ALA A 117 -1.97 -0.89 35.08
C ALA A 117 -3.05 -0.13 35.85
N ARG A 118 -2.91 1.19 36.01
CA ARG A 118 -3.93 2.02 36.67
C ARG A 118 -5.25 2.08 35.90
N ALA A 119 -5.20 2.13 34.57
CA ALA A 119 -6.40 2.10 33.74
C ALA A 119 -7.11 0.74 33.76
N GLY A 120 -6.38 -0.37 33.88
CA GLY A 120 -6.95 -1.72 33.97
C GLY A 120 -7.49 -2.10 35.35
N VAL A 121 -7.09 -1.39 36.41
CA VAL A 121 -7.56 -1.61 37.80
C VAL A 121 -8.85 -0.82 38.10
N ALA A 122 -9.24 0.11 37.23
CA ALA A 122 -10.47 0.91 37.37
C ALA A 122 -11.68 0.32 36.61
N ALA A 123 -11.60 -0.94 36.16
CA ALA A 123 -12.67 -1.66 35.45
C ALA A 123 -13.19 -2.84 36.28
#